data_AF-A0A1D1XTE8-F1
#
_entry.id   AF-A0A1D1XTE8-F1
#
_cell.length_a   1.000
_cell.length_b   1.000
_cell.length_c   1.000
_cell.angle_alpha   90.00
_cell.angle_beta   90.00
_cell.angle_gamma   90.00
#
_symmetry.space_group_name_H-M   'P 1'
#
loop_
_entity.id
_entity.type
_entity.pdbx_description
1 polymer ?
#
loop_
_entity_poly.entity_id
_entity_poly.type
_entity_poly.pdbx_seq_one_letter_code
_entity_poly.pdbx_strand_id
1 'polypeptide(L)'
;MEWSEPQTQGDVVTPRAGHAGTAVGETWYIVGGGDNKSGARETLKLNMSKLVWSVATNVQERDPLASEGLSICSTTVNGERLLVAFGGYNGKYHNEVFFLKCKPGYSKQPRIFQSPAAAAAAASVTAAYALANMTDSEKSDALQMESKDINQAPVQTSLQVAVDALTAEKKNLESKLAEVRAENLRIKGNLHEMSISHSELSMELQSVQGQLQAERSRCSKLELQIAEIQRRLESLPSIELELDALRRQKSSWQNDLVDTQKQRSQGLWQRMAGTT
;
A
#
# COMPACT_ATOMS: atom_id res chain seq x y z
N MET A 1 4.89 20.25 -14.99
CA MET A 1 3.75 19.59 -14.32
C MET A 1 2.55 20.47 -14.56
N GLU A 2 1.51 19.98 -15.22
CA GLU A 2 0.30 20.73 -15.57
C GLU A 2 -0.94 19.91 -15.19
N TRP A 3 -1.98 20.59 -14.73
CA TRP A 3 -3.28 19.97 -14.46
C TRP A 3 -4.09 19.89 -15.75
N SER A 4 -4.84 18.80 -15.93
CA SER A 4 -5.76 18.62 -17.04
C SER A 4 -7.05 17.96 -16.58
N GLU A 5 -8.14 18.22 -17.31
CA GLU A 5 -9.45 17.60 -17.10
C GLU A 5 -9.72 16.60 -18.23
N PRO A 6 -9.46 15.31 -18.02
CA PRO A 6 -9.68 14.31 -19.07
C PRO A 6 -11.17 14.02 -19.24
N GLN A 7 -11.60 13.82 -20.49
CA GLN A 7 -12.94 13.33 -20.76
C GLN A 7 -13.09 11.89 -20.25
N THR A 8 -14.07 11.66 -19.40
CA THR A 8 -14.39 10.33 -18.85
C THR A 8 -15.66 9.76 -19.47
N GLN A 9 -15.80 8.43 -19.42
CA GLN A 9 -16.94 7.69 -19.97
C GLN A 9 -17.46 6.69 -18.93
N GLY A 10 -18.59 6.04 -19.21
CA GLY A 10 -19.13 4.97 -18.37
C GLY A 10 -20.22 5.46 -17.42
N ASP A 11 -20.28 4.86 -16.22
CA ASP A 11 -21.33 5.15 -15.24
C ASP A 11 -21.27 6.61 -14.77
N VAL A 12 -22.44 7.22 -14.57
CA VAL A 12 -22.53 8.59 -14.06
C VAL A 12 -22.08 8.64 -12.60
N VAL A 13 -21.05 9.44 -12.32
CA VAL A 13 -20.54 9.67 -10.96
C VAL A 13 -21.20 10.91 -10.38
N THR A 14 -21.86 10.74 -9.23
CA THR A 14 -22.45 11.86 -8.50
C THR A 14 -21.36 12.67 -7.77
N PRO A 15 -21.47 14.02 -7.74
CA PRO A 15 -20.60 14.87 -6.93
C PRO A 15 -20.64 14.44 -5.45
N ARG A 16 -19.47 14.37 -4.81
CA ARG A 16 -19.33 13.92 -3.41
C ARG A 16 -18.10 14.50 -2.73
N ALA A 17 -18.21 14.74 -1.43
CA ALA A 17 -17.11 15.13 -0.54
C ALA A 17 -16.84 14.05 0.51
N GLY A 18 -15.68 14.10 1.19
CA GLY A 18 -15.35 13.16 2.26
C GLY A 18 -15.18 11.69 1.81
N HIS A 19 -15.04 11.44 0.51
CA HIS A 19 -14.78 10.11 -0.03
C HIS A 19 -13.34 9.68 0.23
N ALA A 20 -13.10 8.37 0.18
CA ALA A 20 -11.76 7.80 0.29
C ALA A 20 -11.39 7.14 -1.04
N GLY A 21 -10.15 7.32 -1.49
CA GLY A 21 -9.69 6.82 -2.79
C GLY A 21 -8.33 6.10 -2.72
N THR A 22 -8.17 4.99 -3.43
CA THR A 22 -6.87 4.29 -3.56
C THR A 22 -6.75 3.58 -4.91
N ALA A 23 -5.54 3.56 -5.47
CA ALA A 23 -5.25 2.91 -6.74
C ALA A 23 -4.78 1.47 -6.54
N VAL A 24 -5.31 0.55 -7.36
CA VAL A 24 -4.92 -0.86 -7.38
C VAL A 24 -4.65 -1.26 -8.83
N GLY A 25 -3.39 -1.17 -9.26
CA GLY A 25 -3.00 -1.31 -10.67
C GLY A 25 -3.56 -0.15 -11.50
N GLU A 26 -4.18 -0.45 -12.64
CA GLU A 26 -4.76 0.56 -13.54
C GLU A 26 -6.17 1.02 -13.10
N THR A 27 -6.62 0.63 -11.91
CA THR A 27 -7.97 0.93 -11.42
C THR A 27 -7.90 1.77 -10.15
N TRP A 28 -8.52 2.95 -10.17
CA TRP A 28 -8.69 3.79 -9.00
C TRP A 28 -10.05 3.51 -8.37
N TYR A 29 -10.08 3.13 -7.10
CA TYR A 29 -11.30 2.84 -6.35
C TYR A 29 -11.66 4.04 -5.47
N ILE A 30 -12.94 4.37 -5.41
CA ILE A 30 -13.50 5.42 -4.55
C ILE A 30 -14.63 4.81 -3.72
N VAL A 31 -14.57 5.01 -2.40
CA VAL A 31 -15.53 4.48 -1.44
C VAL A 31 -16.14 5.62 -0.63
N GLY A 32 -17.46 5.55 -0.45
CA GLY A 32 -18.22 6.47 0.38
C GLY A 32 -18.19 7.92 -0.10
N GLY A 33 -18.15 8.84 0.87
CA GLY A 33 -18.42 10.24 0.69
C GLY A 33 -19.91 10.56 0.69
N GLY A 34 -20.25 11.83 0.52
CA GLY A 34 -21.64 12.31 0.56
C GLY A 34 -21.84 13.64 -0.15
N ASP A 35 -23.11 13.98 -0.40
CA ASP A 35 -23.55 15.20 -1.07
C ASP A 35 -24.26 16.18 -0.12
N ASN A 36 -23.96 16.09 1.19
CA ASN A 36 -24.67 16.74 2.30
C ASN A 36 -26.13 16.29 2.53
N LYS A 37 -26.67 15.37 1.71
CA LYS A 37 -28.01 14.79 1.90
C LYS A 37 -27.95 13.32 2.28
N SER A 38 -27.08 12.57 1.61
CA SER A 38 -26.91 11.14 1.82
C SER A 38 -25.48 10.69 1.57
N GLY A 39 -25.07 9.64 2.28
CA GLY A 39 -23.82 8.94 1.99
C GLY A 39 -23.93 8.13 0.70
N ALA A 40 -22.88 8.16 -0.11
CA ALA A 40 -22.80 7.40 -1.35
C ALA A 40 -22.69 5.90 -1.06
N ARG A 41 -23.55 5.11 -1.72
CA ARG A 41 -23.70 3.67 -1.44
C ARG A 41 -22.87 2.82 -2.39
N GLU A 42 -22.48 3.40 -3.50
CA GLU A 42 -21.70 2.78 -4.54
C GLU A 42 -20.21 2.96 -4.26
N THR A 43 -19.47 1.85 -4.34
CA THR A 43 -18.03 1.89 -4.51
C THR A 43 -17.75 2.03 -6.01
N LEU A 44 -17.16 3.15 -6.40
CA LEU A 44 -16.82 3.44 -7.78
C LEU A 44 -15.42 2.92 -8.12
N LYS A 45 -15.22 2.61 -9.40
CA LYS A 45 -13.89 2.34 -9.94
C LYS A 45 -13.70 3.05 -11.28
N LEU A 46 -12.58 3.74 -11.43
CA LEU A 46 -12.11 4.33 -12.68
C LEU A 46 -11.01 3.46 -13.27
N ASN A 47 -11.20 2.94 -14.48
CA ASN A 47 -10.07 2.42 -15.25
C ASN A 47 -9.27 3.61 -15.77
N MET A 48 -8.08 3.86 -15.20
CA MET A 48 -7.27 5.03 -15.50
C MET A 48 -6.70 5.02 -16.93
N SER A 49 -6.47 3.82 -17.51
CA SER A 49 -5.98 3.67 -18.88
C SER A 49 -7.02 4.01 -19.94
N LYS A 50 -8.30 3.74 -19.65
CA LYS A 50 -9.42 3.96 -20.57
C LYS A 50 -10.27 5.17 -20.20
N LEU A 51 -10.07 5.73 -19.01
CA LEU A 51 -10.89 6.78 -18.41
C LEU A 51 -12.39 6.42 -18.35
N VAL A 52 -12.68 5.15 -18.03
CA VAL A 52 -14.05 4.61 -17.93
C VAL A 52 -14.41 4.34 -16.47
N TRP A 53 -15.46 4.99 -16.00
CA TRP A 53 -16.11 4.77 -14.71
C TRP A 53 -17.00 3.54 -14.74
N SER A 54 -17.02 2.82 -13.63
CA SER A 54 -18.00 1.76 -13.39
C SER A 54 -18.25 1.57 -11.90
N VAL A 55 -19.40 1.01 -11.55
CA VAL A 55 -19.70 0.59 -10.17
C VAL A 55 -19.02 -0.76 -9.87
N ALA A 56 -18.27 -0.83 -8.77
CA ALA A 56 -17.64 -2.06 -8.29
C ALA A 56 -18.59 -2.90 -7.44
N THR A 57 -19.31 -2.25 -6.51
CA THR A 57 -20.31 -2.86 -5.63
C THR A 57 -21.20 -1.77 -5.04
N ASN A 58 -22.35 -2.16 -4.49
CA ASN A 58 -23.25 -1.30 -3.74
C ASN A 58 -23.45 -1.86 -2.33
N VAL A 59 -23.70 -0.98 -1.37
CA VAL A 59 -24.07 -1.34 0.00
C VAL A 59 -25.51 -0.94 0.31
N GLN A 60 -26.02 -1.43 1.44
CA GLN A 60 -27.37 -1.08 1.90
C GLN A 60 -27.45 0.36 2.40
N GLU A 61 -28.67 0.83 2.60
CA GLU A 61 -28.89 2.12 3.23
C GLU A 61 -28.35 2.16 4.67
N ARG A 62 -27.68 3.25 5.05
CA ARG A 62 -27.01 3.45 6.35
C ARG A 62 -25.87 2.47 6.66
N ASP A 63 -25.33 1.81 5.64
CA ASP A 63 -24.11 1.01 5.80
C ASP A 63 -22.93 1.88 6.23
N PRO A 64 -22.03 1.40 7.11
CA PRO A 64 -20.81 2.11 7.49
C PRO A 64 -19.94 2.58 6.31
N LEU A 65 -19.95 1.85 5.18
CA LEU A 65 -19.22 2.24 3.96
C LEU A 65 -19.88 3.39 3.20
N ALA A 66 -21.16 3.69 3.47
CA ALA A 66 -21.84 4.89 2.98
C ALA A 66 -21.63 6.06 3.97
N SER A 67 -20.36 6.34 4.27
CA SER A 67 -19.94 7.37 5.22
C SER A 67 -18.99 8.38 4.59
N GLU A 68 -18.97 9.59 5.15
CA GLU A 68 -17.95 10.59 4.89
C GLU A 68 -16.75 10.41 5.84
N GLY A 69 -15.56 10.78 5.40
CA GLY A 69 -14.34 10.71 6.22
C GLY A 69 -13.80 9.28 6.40
N LEU A 70 -14.08 8.38 5.47
CA LEU A 70 -13.48 7.04 5.45
C LEU A 70 -11.98 7.10 5.21
N SER A 71 -11.26 6.08 5.69
CA SER A 71 -9.89 5.79 5.29
C SER A 71 -9.85 4.47 4.54
N ILE A 72 -9.16 4.42 3.41
CA ILE A 72 -8.96 3.19 2.65
C ILE A 72 -7.50 2.98 2.30
N CYS A 73 -7.08 1.72 2.29
CA CYS A 73 -5.77 1.30 1.80
C CYS A 73 -5.89 0.01 0.99
N SER A 74 -4.86 -0.30 0.21
CA SER A 74 -4.77 -1.57 -0.50
C SER A 74 -3.65 -2.42 0.09
N THR A 75 -3.89 -3.72 0.24
CA THR A 75 -2.88 -4.69 0.67
C THR A 75 -2.95 -5.94 -0.19
N THR A 76 -1.86 -6.72 -0.21
CA THR A 76 -1.82 -8.02 -0.89
C THR A 76 -1.64 -9.10 0.15
N VAL A 77 -2.59 -10.04 0.20
CA VAL A 77 -2.57 -11.17 1.13
C VAL A 77 -2.78 -12.44 0.32
N ASN A 78 -1.86 -13.41 0.44
CA ASN A 78 -1.89 -14.67 -0.31
C ASN A 78 -2.00 -14.50 -1.85
N GLY A 79 -1.37 -13.45 -2.39
CA GLY A 79 -1.42 -13.13 -3.83
C GLY A 79 -2.72 -12.46 -4.29
N GLU A 80 -3.73 -12.31 -3.43
CA GLU A 80 -4.95 -11.57 -3.71
C GLU A 80 -4.80 -10.10 -3.30
N ARG A 81 -5.25 -9.18 -4.16
CA ARG A 81 -5.30 -7.75 -3.81
C ARG A 81 -6.62 -7.43 -3.11
N LEU A 82 -6.49 -6.84 -1.92
CA LEU A 82 -7.58 -6.49 -1.03
C LEU A 82 -7.61 -4.97 -0.85
N LEU A 83 -8.81 -4.42 -0.85
CA LEU A 83 -9.07 -3.09 -0.33
C LEU A 83 -9.53 -3.23 1.11
N VAL A 84 -8.97 -2.41 1.99
CA VAL A 84 -9.33 -2.33 3.40
C VAL A 84 -9.90 -0.95 3.65
N ALA A 85 -11.09 -0.89 4.24
CA ALA A 85 -11.75 0.36 4.60
C ALA A 85 -12.00 0.40 6.11
N PHE A 86 -11.86 1.59 6.70
CA PHE A 86 -12.03 1.82 8.13
C PHE A 86 -12.54 3.23 8.42
N GLY A 87 -13.31 3.36 9.50
CA GLY A 87 -13.74 4.64 10.02
C GLY A 87 -14.99 5.21 9.34
N GLY A 88 -15.08 6.53 9.31
CA GLY A 88 -16.16 7.27 8.68
C GLY A 88 -17.32 7.64 9.62
N TYR A 89 -18.12 8.60 9.16
CA TYR A 89 -19.29 9.12 9.85
C TYR A 89 -20.50 9.23 8.89
N ASN A 90 -21.65 8.70 9.32
CA ASN A 90 -22.94 8.86 8.63
C ASN A 90 -24.10 9.20 9.60
N GLY A 91 -23.78 9.90 10.69
CA GLY A 91 -24.67 10.13 11.85
C GLY A 91 -24.24 9.37 13.10
N LYS A 92 -23.33 8.40 12.93
CA LYS A 92 -22.54 7.76 14.00
C LYS A 92 -21.13 7.50 13.50
N TYR A 93 -20.16 7.46 14.42
CA TYR A 93 -18.80 7.04 14.11
C TYR A 93 -18.73 5.52 13.98
N HIS A 94 -17.93 5.04 13.03
CA HIS A 94 -17.69 3.63 12.79
C HIS A 94 -16.25 3.25 13.11
N ASN A 95 -16.07 2.03 13.58
CA ASN A 95 -14.76 1.46 13.90
C ASN A 95 -14.62 0.03 13.33
N GLU A 96 -15.57 -0.40 12.51
CA GLU A 96 -15.53 -1.66 11.80
C GLU A 96 -14.51 -1.58 10.64
N VAL A 97 -13.88 -2.72 10.35
CA VAL A 97 -12.94 -2.87 9.24
C VAL A 97 -13.61 -3.71 8.15
N PHE A 98 -13.63 -3.19 6.93
CA PHE A 98 -14.23 -3.86 5.78
C PHE A 98 -13.17 -4.27 4.77
N PHE A 99 -13.35 -5.44 4.17
CA PHE A 99 -12.47 -5.97 3.14
C PHE A 99 -13.25 -6.14 1.83
N LEU A 100 -12.70 -5.62 0.73
CA LEU A 100 -13.19 -5.87 -0.62
C LEU A 100 -12.11 -6.56 -1.45
N LYS A 101 -12.39 -7.80 -1.86
CA LYS A 101 -11.53 -8.54 -2.79
C LYS A 101 -11.59 -7.86 -4.16
N CYS A 102 -10.45 -7.35 -4.62
CA CYS A 102 -10.34 -6.86 -5.99
C CYS A 102 -10.29 -8.07 -6.90
N LYS A 103 -11.26 -8.20 -7.83
CA LYS A 103 -11.16 -9.23 -8.87
C LYS A 103 -9.82 -9.04 -9.59
N PRO A 104 -9.04 -10.10 -9.82
CA PRO A 104 -7.93 -10.00 -10.75
C PRO A 104 -8.55 -9.53 -12.06
N GLY A 105 -8.27 -8.28 -12.43
CA GLY A 105 -8.53 -7.86 -13.79
C GLY A 105 -7.80 -8.88 -14.63
N TYR A 106 -8.51 -9.60 -15.50
CA TYR A 106 -7.88 -10.41 -16.52
C TYR A 106 -7.00 -9.44 -17.34
N SER A 107 -5.77 -9.21 -16.91
CA SER A 107 -4.73 -8.84 -17.83
C SER A 107 -4.54 -10.10 -18.65
N LYS A 108 -5.30 -10.18 -19.75
CA LYS A 108 -4.98 -11.10 -20.84
C LYS A 108 -3.56 -10.74 -21.27
N GLN A 109 -2.60 -11.46 -20.67
CA GLN A 109 -1.19 -11.44 -20.99
C GLN A 109 -0.52 -10.07 -20.80
N PRO A 110 0.82 -9.99 -20.70
CA PRO A 110 1.48 -8.79 -21.16
C PRO A 110 0.97 -8.56 -22.57
N ARG A 111 0.31 -7.42 -22.83
CA ARG A 111 0.10 -6.98 -24.20
C ARG A 111 1.50 -6.82 -24.77
N ILE A 112 2.00 -7.87 -25.42
CA ILE A 112 2.97 -7.76 -26.48
C ILE A 112 2.36 -6.65 -27.32
N PHE A 113 3.02 -5.49 -27.32
CA PHE A 113 2.69 -4.41 -28.23
C PHE A 113 2.39 -5.06 -29.57
N GLN A 114 1.14 -5.03 -30.03
CA GLN A 114 0.83 -5.37 -31.40
C GLN A 114 1.50 -4.26 -32.20
N SER A 115 2.76 -4.48 -32.55
CA SER A 115 3.46 -3.63 -33.49
C SER A 115 2.65 -3.66 -34.79
N PRO A 116 2.61 -2.57 -35.55
CA PRO A 116 2.03 -2.58 -36.89
C PRO A 116 2.54 -3.75 -37.75
N ALA A 117 3.78 -4.19 -37.52
CA ALA A 117 4.36 -5.38 -38.14
C ALA A 117 3.66 -6.70 -37.75
N ALA A 118 3.25 -6.87 -36.49
CA ALA A 118 2.51 -8.06 -36.05
C ALA A 118 1.07 -8.09 -36.63
N ALA A 119 0.43 -6.92 -36.75
CA ALA A 119 -0.88 -6.79 -37.40
C ALA A 119 -0.79 -7.07 -38.91
N ALA A 120 0.24 -6.55 -39.58
CA ALA A 120 0.49 -6.82 -41.00
C ALA A 120 0.77 -8.31 -41.27
N ALA A 121 1.55 -8.97 -40.41
CA ALA A 121 1.82 -10.41 -40.52
C ALA A 121 0.55 -11.26 -40.33
N ALA A 122 -0.32 -10.89 -39.37
CA ALA A 122 -1.59 -11.57 -39.17
C ALA A 122 -2.55 -11.38 -40.36
N ALA A 123 -2.59 -10.17 -40.93
CA ALA A 123 -3.37 -9.89 -42.14
C ALA A 123 -2.86 -10.65 -43.37
N SER A 124 -1.53 -10.74 -43.55
CA SER A 124 -0.95 -11.49 -44.68
C SER A 124 -1.21 -12.99 -44.58
N VAL A 125 -1.15 -13.56 -43.37
CA VAL A 125 -1.47 -14.98 -43.16
C VAL A 125 -2.96 -15.24 -43.43
N THR A 126 -3.85 -14.35 -42.96
CA THR A 126 -5.29 -14.46 -43.20
C THR A 126 -5.62 -14.37 -44.70
N ALA A 127 -4.96 -13.47 -45.43
CA ALA A 127 -5.10 -13.35 -46.87
C ALA A 127 -4.59 -14.59 -47.62
N ALA A 128 -3.46 -15.17 -47.19
CA ALA A 128 -2.93 -16.40 -47.78
C ALA A 128 -3.85 -17.60 -47.57
N TYR A 129 -4.45 -17.75 -46.38
CA TYR A 129 -5.44 -18.80 -46.10
C TYR A 129 -6.74 -18.59 -46.88
N ALA A 130 -7.21 -17.35 -47.04
CA ALA A 130 -8.37 -17.05 -47.87
C ALA A 130 -8.12 -17.39 -49.35
N LEU A 131 -6.93 -17.10 -49.87
CA LEU A 131 -6.54 -17.44 -51.24
C LEU A 131 -6.41 -18.96 -51.44
N ALA A 132 -5.83 -19.67 -50.48
CA ALA A 132 -5.71 -21.13 -50.52
C ALA A 132 -7.08 -21.83 -50.53
N ASN A 133 -8.05 -21.28 -49.79
CA ASN A 133 -9.43 -21.79 -49.78
C ASN A 133 -10.20 -21.44 -51.07
N MET A 134 -9.79 -20.41 -51.82
CA MET A 134 -10.34 -20.09 -53.14
C MET A 134 -9.75 -20.96 -54.26
N THR A 135 -8.51 -21.45 -54.12
CA THR A 135 -7.87 -22.30 -55.12
C THR A 135 -8.38 -23.75 -55.14
N ASP A 136 -9.08 -24.20 -54.10
CA ASP A 136 -9.68 -25.54 -54.05
C ASP A 136 -11.08 -25.61 -54.70
N SER A 137 -11.69 -24.48 -55.08
CA SER A 137 -13.09 -24.45 -55.56
C SER A 137 -13.29 -24.20 -57.06
N GLU A 138 -12.27 -23.90 -57.87
CA GLU A 138 -12.49 -23.68 -59.31
C GLU A 138 -11.46 -24.44 -60.17
N LYS A 139 -11.79 -25.70 -60.46
CA LYS A 139 -11.35 -26.37 -61.68
C LYS A 139 -12.57 -26.61 -62.57
N SER A 140 -12.88 -25.66 -63.45
CA SER A 140 -13.57 -25.93 -64.72
C SER A 140 -13.43 -24.76 -65.70
N ASP A 141 -12.91 -25.11 -66.88
CA ASP A 141 -13.16 -24.54 -68.21
C ASP A 141 -12.49 -23.23 -68.68
N ALA A 142 -11.34 -23.44 -69.34
CA ALA A 142 -10.92 -22.98 -70.68
C ALA A 142 -11.34 -21.60 -71.23
N LEU A 143 -10.37 -20.80 -71.70
CA LEU A 143 -10.05 -20.65 -73.14
C LEU A 143 -8.86 -19.67 -73.37
N GLN A 144 -8.09 -19.96 -74.44
CA GLN A 144 -7.00 -19.17 -75.00
C GLN A 144 -7.47 -17.81 -75.55
N MET A 145 -6.63 -16.76 -75.50
CA MET A 145 -6.08 -16.10 -76.71
C MET A 145 -5.18 -14.87 -76.40
N GLU A 146 -4.04 -14.90 -77.08
CA GLU A 146 -3.27 -13.82 -77.70
C GLU A 146 -2.58 -12.68 -76.90
N SER A 147 -1.28 -12.64 -77.17
CA SER A 147 -0.34 -11.54 -77.04
C SER A 147 -0.66 -10.35 -77.95
N LYS A 148 -0.74 -9.14 -77.38
CA LYS A 148 -0.46 -7.89 -78.09
C LYS A 148 0.29 -6.90 -77.19
N ASP A 149 1.46 -6.49 -77.69
CA ASP A 149 2.31 -5.40 -77.22
C ASP A 149 1.54 -4.08 -77.06
N ILE A 150 1.61 -3.45 -75.87
CA ILE A 150 1.35 -2.02 -75.68
C ILE A 150 2.26 -1.45 -74.56
N ASN A 151 3.29 -0.70 -74.97
CA ASN A 151 3.97 0.44 -74.31
C ASN A 151 4.43 0.36 -72.83
N GLN A 152 5.75 0.20 -72.65
CA GLN A 152 6.48 0.12 -71.37
C GLN A 152 6.77 1.46 -70.63
N ALA A 153 6.31 2.60 -71.11
CA ALA A 153 6.73 3.91 -70.57
C ALA A 153 6.11 4.35 -69.22
N PRO A 154 4.86 4.01 -68.82
CA PRO A 154 4.28 4.54 -67.58
C PRO A 154 4.57 3.69 -66.34
N VAL A 155 5.06 2.46 -66.51
CA VAL A 155 5.27 1.49 -65.42
C VAL A 155 6.60 1.71 -64.68
N GLN A 156 7.66 2.10 -65.40
CA GLN A 156 8.98 2.36 -64.81
C GLN A 156 8.99 3.61 -63.90
N THR A 157 8.24 4.66 -64.26
CA THR A 157 8.15 5.88 -63.45
C THR A 157 7.36 5.64 -62.16
N SER A 158 6.30 4.83 -62.21
CA SER A 158 5.50 4.47 -61.03
C SER A 158 6.28 3.61 -60.03
N LEU A 159 7.07 2.66 -60.52
CA LEU A 159 7.94 1.82 -59.67
C LEU A 159 9.03 2.65 -58.98
N GLN A 160 9.63 3.61 -59.68
CA GLN A 160 10.67 4.47 -59.10
C GLN A 160 10.13 5.34 -57.95
N VAL A 161 8.93 5.92 -58.13
CA VAL A 161 8.26 6.70 -57.07
C VAL A 161 7.95 5.84 -55.84
N ALA A 162 7.56 4.58 -56.03
CA ALA A 162 7.33 3.65 -54.93
C ALA A 162 8.63 3.28 -54.19
N VAL A 163 9.74 3.10 -54.92
CA VAL A 163 11.06 2.84 -54.33
C VAL A 163 11.56 4.05 -53.53
N ASP A 164 11.38 5.26 -54.03
CA ASP A 164 11.76 6.49 -53.32
C ASP A 164 10.91 6.70 -52.06
N ALA A 165 9.61 6.38 -52.11
CA ALA A 165 8.74 6.40 -50.94
C ALA A 165 9.17 5.35 -49.89
N LEU A 166 9.49 4.12 -50.32
CA LEU A 166 9.94 3.04 -49.43
C LEU A 166 11.31 3.34 -48.80
N THR A 167 12.23 3.98 -49.54
CA THR A 167 13.54 4.37 -49.00
C THR A 167 13.42 5.51 -47.98
N ALA A 168 12.52 6.47 -48.20
CA ALA A 168 12.19 7.50 -47.22
C ALA A 168 11.56 6.91 -45.95
N GLU A 169 10.63 5.96 -46.09
CA GLU A 169 10.03 5.26 -44.97
C GLU A 169 11.06 4.43 -44.19
N LYS A 170 11.93 3.70 -44.88
CA LYS A 170 13.05 2.97 -44.28
C LYS A 170 13.94 3.89 -43.44
N LYS A 171 14.33 5.04 -43.96
CA LYS A 171 15.15 6.02 -43.24
C LYS A 171 14.44 6.57 -42.00
N ASN A 172 13.12 6.81 -42.09
CA ASN A 172 12.31 7.23 -40.95
C ASN A 172 12.25 6.14 -39.86
N LEU A 173 12.07 4.88 -40.25
CA LEU A 173 12.07 3.74 -39.33
C LEU A 173 13.44 3.54 -38.66
N GLU A 174 14.54 3.68 -39.41
CA GLU A 174 15.89 3.62 -38.84
C GLU A 174 16.14 4.73 -37.81
N SER A 175 15.65 5.95 -38.06
CA SER A 175 15.74 7.05 -37.09
C SER A 175 14.94 6.75 -35.82
N LYS A 176 13.70 6.26 -35.95
CA LYS A 176 12.86 5.89 -34.79
C LYS A 176 13.48 4.73 -34.01
N LEU A 177 14.08 3.75 -34.69
CA LEU A 177 14.78 2.65 -34.06
C LEU A 177 15.98 3.14 -33.24
N ALA A 178 16.74 4.12 -33.76
CA ALA A 178 17.84 4.73 -33.04
C ALA A 178 17.38 5.48 -31.79
N GLU A 179 16.29 6.23 -31.88
CA GLU A 179 15.66 6.93 -30.74
C GLU A 179 15.21 5.95 -29.65
N VAL A 180 14.48 4.89 -30.03
CA VAL A 180 14.04 3.84 -29.09
C VAL A 180 15.23 3.12 -28.42
N ARG A 181 16.34 2.95 -29.14
CA ARG A 181 17.57 2.37 -28.56
C ARG A 181 18.21 3.31 -27.56
N ALA A 182 18.27 4.61 -27.85
CA ALA A 182 18.79 5.61 -26.92
C ALA A 182 17.93 5.68 -25.65
N GLU A 183 16.61 5.65 -25.80
CA GLU A 183 15.69 5.65 -24.66
C GLU A 183 15.79 4.37 -23.83
N ASN A 184 15.96 3.20 -24.46
CA ASN A 184 16.21 1.96 -23.74
C ASN A 184 17.52 2.01 -22.93
N LEU A 185 18.57 2.62 -23.46
CA LEU A 185 19.82 2.81 -22.71
C LEU A 185 19.62 3.75 -21.52
N ARG A 186 18.86 4.84 -21.70
CA ARG A 186 18.52 5.77 -20.62
C ARG A 186 17.73 5.09 -19.51
N ILE A 187 16.68 4.34 -19.87
CA ILE A 187 15.86 3.60 -18.91
C ILE A 187 16.70 2.55 -18.16
N LYS A 188 17.61 1.84 -18.84
CA LYS A 188 18.53 0.89 -18.20
C LYS A 188 19.46 1.58 -17.19
N GLY A 189 19.97 2.77 -17.52
CA GLY A 189 20.75 3.59 -16.60
C GLY A 189 19.96 3.95 -15.34
N ASN A 190 18.77 4.52 -15.50
CA ASN A 190 17.90 4.89 -14.39
C ASN A 190 17.51 3.68 -13.52
N LEU A 191 17.29 2.51 -14.15
CA LEU A 191 17.00 1.27 -13.43
C LEU A 191 18.19 0.80 -12.60
N HIS A 192 19.41 0.96 -13.11
CA HIS A 192 20.63 0.64 -12.36
C HIS A 192 20.82 1.59 -11.16
N GLU A 193 20.65 2.89 -11.36
CA GLU A 193 20.70 3.89 -10.28
C GLU A 193 19.65 3.59 -9.21
N MET A 194 18.41 3.33 -9.61
CA MET A 194 17.33 2.96 -8.69
C MET A 194 17.63 1.66 -7.94
N SER A 195 18.26 0.69 -8.59
CA SER A 195 18.69 -0.56 -7.93
C SER A 195 19.77 -0.30 -6.88
N ILE A 196 20.70 0.61 -7.13
CA ILE A 196 21.74 0.99 -6.16
C ILE A 196 21.09 1.67 -4.96
N SER A 197 20.27 2.70 -5.18
CA SER A 197 19.57 3.41 -4.09
C SER A 197 18.66 2.48 -3.28
N HIS A 198 17.99 1.51 -3.92
CA HIS A 198 17.22 0.49 -3.21
C HIS A 198 18.10 -0.36 -2.28
N SER A 199 19.30 -0.74 -2.73
CA SER A 199 20.24 -1.49 -1.89
C SER A 199 20.73 -0.69 -0.69
N GLU A 200 21.04 0.59 -0.87
CA GLU A 200 21.45 1.50 0.21
C GLU A 200 20.34 1.67 1.26
N LEU A 201 19.12 1.99 0.82
CA LEU A 201 17.95 2.10 1.72
C LEU A 201 17.66 0.79 2.46
N SER A 202 17.84 -0.36 1.81
CA SER A 202 17.68 -1.66 2.46
C SER A 202 18.71 -1.87 3.58
N MET A 203 19.95 -1.43 3.39
CA MET A 203 20.98 -1.49 4.42
C MET A 203 20.68 -0.55 5.59
N GLU A 204 20.23 0.66 5.32
CA GLU A 204 19.80 1.61 6.36
C GLU A 204 18.62 1.07 7.16
N LEU A 205 17.63 0.49 6.50
CA LEU A 205 16.48 -0.13 7.17
C LEU A 205 16.91 -1.24 8.12
N GLN A 206 17.83 -2.11 7.68
CA GLN A 206 18.36 -3.18 8.52
C GLN A 206 19.12 -2.63 9.74
N SER A 207 19.89 -1.55 9.56
CA SER A 207 20.59 -0.85 10.65
C SER A 207 19.61 -0.28 11.68
N VAL A 208 18.57 0.43 11.22
CA VAL A 208 17.53 1.01 12.08
C VAL A 208 16.75 -0.07 12.82
N GLN A 209 16.45 -1.21 12.18
CA GLN A 209 15.81 -2.35 12.85
C GLN A 209 16.69 -2.91 13.98
N GLY A 210 18.00 -3.01 13.75
CA GLY A 210 18.96 -3.41 14.79
C GLY A 210 18.98 -2.45 15.98
N GLN A 211 19.00 -1.14 15.71
CA GLN A 211 18.92 -0.11 16.75
C GLN A 211 17.60 -0.17 17.54
N LEU A 212 16.47 -0.35 16.84
CA LEU A 212 15.17 -0.50 17.47
C LEU A 212 15.11 -1.72 18.39
N GLN A 213 15.69 -2.84 17.99
CA GLN A 213 15.75 -4.05 18.83
C GLN A 213 16.62 -3.83 20.08
N ALA A 214 17.74 -3.11 19.96
CA ALA A 214 18.58 -2.76 21.09
C ALA A 214 17.83 -1.85 22.09
N GLU A 215 17.13 -0.83 21.60
CA GLU A 215 16.33 0.07 22.45
C GLU A 215 15.14 -0.63 23.09
N ARG A 216 14.46 -1.54 22.38
CA ARG A 216 13.40 -2.38 22.99
C ARG A 216 13.93 -3.23 24.14
N SER A 217 15.12 -3.80 23.98
CA SER A 217 15.77 -4.59 25.03
C SER A 217 16.15 -3.72 26.23
N ARG A 218 16.62 -2.49 25.97
CA ARG A 218 16.91 -1.49 27.01
C ARG A 218 15.66 -1.05 27.76
N CYS A 219 14.56 -0.77 27.05
CA CYS A 219 13.28 -0.40 27.68
C CYS A 219 12.76 -1.51 28.60
N SER A 220 12.78 -2.76 28.13
CA SER A 220 12.37 -3.90 28.96
C SER A 220 13.21 -4.04 30.24
N LYS A 221 14.52 -3.78 30.16
CA LYS A 221 15.38 -3.76 31.36
C LYS A 221 15.00 -2.65 32.34
N LEU A 222 14.69 -1.46 31.83
CA LEU A 222 14.25 -0.33 32.67
C LEU A 222 12.89 -0.59 33.30
N GLU A 223 11.95 -1.21 32.57
CA GLU A 223 10.66 -1.62 33.11
C GLU A 223 10.80 -2.60 34.28
N LEU A 224 11.69 -3.59 34.16
CA LEU A 224 12.01 -4.52 35.27
C LEU A 224 12.60 -3.79 36.48
N GLN A 225 13.48 -2.80 36.26
CA GLN A 225 14.04 -2.00 37.35
C GLN A 225 12.98 -1.14 38.05
N ILE A 226 12.07 -0.54 37.27
CA ILE A 226 10.95 0.23 37.82
C ILE A 226 10.04 -0.67 38.66
N ALA A 227 9.70 -1.86 38.17
CA ALA A 227 8.88 -2.82 38.91
C ALA A 227 9.53 -3.28 40.22
N GLU A 228 10.85 -3.53 40.22
CA GLU A 228 11.57 -3.89 41.45
C GLU A 228 11.61 -2.73 42.46
N ILE A 229 11.77 -1.49 42.00
CA ILE A 229 11.72 -0.30 42.88
C ILE A 229 10.32 -0.13 43.46
N GLN A 230 9.26 -0.30 42.65
CA GLN A 230 7.88 -0.24 43.11
C GLN A 230 7.59 -1.29 44.19
N ARG A 231 8.03 -2.53 43.98
CA ARG A 231 7.90 -3.62 44.97
C ARG A 231 8.59 -3.29 46.30
N ARG A 232 9.77 -2.68 46.25
CA ARG A 232 10.48 -2.23 47.46
C ARG A 232 9.72 -1.11 48.17
N LEU A 233 9.19 -0.16 47.41
CA LEU A 233 8.39 0.95 47.95
C LEU A 233 7.13 0.44 48.65
N GLU A 234 6.43 -0.55 48.09
CA GLU A 234 5.25 -1.20 48.70
C GLU A 234 5.57 -1.86 50.04
N SER A 235 6.81 -2.34 50.25
CA SER A 235 7.22 -2.98 51.51
C SER A 235 7.58 -2.00 52.64
N LEU A 236 7.82 -0.71 52.32
CA LEU A 236 8.28 0.28 53.30
C LEU A 236 7.30 0.51 54.46
N PRO A 237 5.97 0.65 54.26
CA PRO A 237 5.05 0.91 55.37
C PRO A 237 5.05 -0.20 56.42
N SER A 238 5.26 -1.46 56.02
CA SER A 238 5.36 -2.58 56.95
C SER A 238 6.60 -2.46 57.84
N ILE A 239 7.74 -2.08 57.25
CA ILE A 239 8.99 -1.88 57.97
C ILE A 239 8.89 -0.67 58.91
N GLU A 240 8.22 0.41 58.47
CA GLU A 240 7.97 1.59 59.30
C GLU A 240 7.12 1.23 60.54
N LEU A 241 6.08 0.43 60.37
CA LEU A 241 5.25 -0.06 61.49
C LEU A 241 6.05 -0.91 62.49
N GLU A 242 6.89 -1.84 62.00
CA GLU A 242 7.77 -2.65 62.87
C GLU A 242 8.77 -1.77 63.63
N LEU A 243 9.35 -0.77 62.96
CA LEU A 243 10.31 0.14 63.55
C LEU A 243 9.67 1.02 64.63
N ASP A 244 8.46 1.50 64.42
CA ASP A 244 7.70 2.24 65.42
C ASP A 244 7.29 1.36 66.61
N ALA A 245 6.94 0.09 66.39
CA ALA A 245 6.69 -0.87 67.46
C ALA A 245 7.95 -1.09 68.33
N LEU A 246 9.11 -1.28 67.70
CA LEU A 246 10.39 -1.42 68.40
C LEU A 246 10.79 -0.15 69.17
N ARG A 247 10.53 1.05 68.62
CA ARG A 247 10.74 2.32 69.33
C ARG A 247 9.88 2.42 70.58
N ARG A 248 8.60 2.05 70.50
CA ARG A 248 7.69 2.01 71.67
C ARG A 248 8.19 1.03 72.71
N GLN A 249 8.57 -0.18 72.30
CA GLN A 249 9.10 -1.19 73.21
C GLN A 249 10.38 -0.70 73.91
N LYS A 250 11.32 -0.09 73.17
CA LYS A 250 12.54 0.50 73.73
C LYS A 250 12.23 1.58 74.77
N SER A 251 11.26 2.45 74.50
CA SER A 251 10.86 3.50 75.44
C SER A 251 10.25 2.92 76.74
N SER A 252 9.47 1.83 76.64
CA SER A 252 8.95 1.12 77.81
C SER A 252 10.08 0.56 78.67
N TRP A 253 11.03 -0.17 78.06
CA TRP A 253 12.18 -0.72 78.77
C TRP A 253 13.03 0.36 79.45
N GLN A 254 13.20 1.52 78.81
CA GLN A 254 13.92 2.64 79.40
C GLN A 254 13.19 3.22 80.61
N ASN A 255 11.86 3.37 80.53
CA ASN A 255 11.06 3.84 81.65
C ASN A 255 11.09 2.83 82.81
N ASP A 256 10.92 1.53 82.54
CA ASP A 256 10.99 0.47 83.55
C ASP A 256 12.36 0.44 84.25
N LEU A 257 13.44 0.67 83.51
CA LEU A 257 14.80 0.77 84.08
C LEU A 257 14.94 2.00 85.00
N VAL A 258 14.39 3.15 84.59
CA VAL A 258 14.41 4.38 85.42
C VAL A 258 13.55 4.20 86.67
N ASP A 259 12.37 3.59 86.55
CA ASP A 259 11.47 3.33 87.67
C ASP A 259 12.06 2.32 88.66
N THR A 260 12.68 1.24 88.18
CA THR A 260 13.37 0.28 89.06
C THR A 260 14.57 0.92 89.78
N GLN A 261 15.30 1.83 89.13
CA GLN A 261 16.37 2.61 89.77
C GLN A 261 15.83 3.60 90.81
N LYS A 262 14.68 4.24 90.53
CA LYS A 262 14.00 5.17 91.45
C LYS A 262 13.38 4.45 92.65
N GLN A 263 12.82 3.26 92.46
CA GLN A 263 12.35 2.43 93.58
C GLN A 263 13.49 1.90 94.44
N ARG A 264 14.62 1.51 93.83
CA ARG A 264 15.83 1.14 94.58
C ARG A 264 16.35 2.30 95.43
N SER A 265 16.37 3.52 94.90
CA SER A 265 16.80 4.69 95.68
C SER A 265 15.79 5.08 96.76
N GLN A 266 14.48 5.05 96.49
CA GLN A 266 13.44 5.30 97.51
C GLN A 266 13.44 4.26 98.64
N GLY A 267 13.60 2.97 98.34
CA GLY A 267 13.70 1.92 99.35
C GLY A 267 14.95 2.03 100.24
N LEU A 268 16.03 2.62 99.72
CA LEU A 268 17.23 2.96 100.50
C LEU A 268 16.95 4.15 101.44
N TRP A 269 16.26 5.19 100.97
CA TRP A 269 15.89 6.33 101.83
C TRP A 269 14.89 5.95 102.93
N GLN A 270 13.92 5.07 102.64
CA GLN A 270 12.97 4.56 103.65
C GLN A 270 13.66 3.71 104.74
N ARG A 271 14.73 2.98 104.40
CA ARG A 271 15.55 2.27 105.38
C ARG A 271 16.40 3.19 106.26
N MET A 272 16.86 4.33 105.72
CA MET A 272 17.66 5.31 106.47
C MET A 272 16.82 6.22 107.37
N ALA A 273 15.55 6.48 107.04
CA ALA A 273 14.64 7.30 107.84
C ALA A 273 13.87 6.50 108.92
N GLY A 274 13.99 5.17 108.94
CA GLY A 274 13.24 4.25 109.82
C GLY A 274 14.01 3.72 111.04
N THR A 275 15.19 4.26 111.34
CA THR A 275 15.96 3.92 112.56
C THR A 275 16.05 5.15 113.46
N THR A 276 15.09 5.25 114.38
CA THR A 276 15.26 5.91 115.69
C THR A 276 16.12 5.06 116.60
#